data_AF-A0A495LAQ8-F1
#
_entry.id   AF-A0A495LAQ8-F1
#
_cell.length_a   1.000
_cell.length_b   1.000
_cell.length_c   1.000
_cell.angle_alpha   90.00
_cell.angle_beta   90.00
_cell.angle_gamma   90.00
#
_symmetry.space_group_name_H-M   'P 1'
#
loop_
_entity.id
_entity.type
_entity.pdbx_description
1 polymer ?
#
loop_
_entity_poly.entity_id
_entity_poly.type
_entity_poly.pdbx_seq_one_letter_code
_entity_poly.pdbx_strand_id
1 'polypeptide(L)'
;MATRRTPSRAATAARSRRPLPLGRDDAGQSNVLLLFGLTLALLSLTLLFVRVGAANDQRSQVQTAADAAALAAVSALRDQAAQDLFDGAYPMPWFDEEKAEARAEEYARENGAVLTDIRASDNVQGRNGNIVRVEVRGAICQKELEEDGSLPWNDVNCDGSEEDADTVVGNASAIAIVHPPNECGRAPDGVIECVNGSVDSLDTALSMIRVNLVDQEGTYRFDPSRVFGGGAIVDCASLGQLHPRMCAVHQALQDEFGGFYLTAGGYRAETGSDHSTGEAIDYMMAPIGQQPTDEMDATAVTVIDWLIQNADRLGIKGIIYDRLIWNNTRNPPDRVGAWPGVARHYPHYGNITLDHVDHIHLAAGDGAMQ
;
A
#
# COMPACT_ATOMS: atom_id res chain seq x y z
N MET A 1 22.78 115.30 -15.29
CA MET A 1 23.45 116.10 -16.34
C MET A 1 22.83 115.71 -17.69
N ALA A 2 22.27 116.68 -18.41
CA ALA A 2 21.91 116.72 -19.84
C ALA A 2 21.40 115.43 -20.53
N THR A 3 20.09 115.28 -20.79
CA THR A 3 19.39 115.68 -22.04
C THR A 3 20.13 115.36 -23.34
N ARG A 4 19.53 114.56 -24.24
CA ARG A 4 18.90 115.03 -25.50
C ARG A 4 18.69 113.92 -26.54
N ARG A 5 17.66 114.16 -27.36
CA ARG A 5 17.49 113.85 -28.79
C ARG A 5 16.84 112.51 -29.19
N THR A 6 15.54 112.60 -29.46
CA THR A 6 14.88 112.09 -30.69
C THR A 6 15.66 112.52 -31.96
N PRO A 7 15.65 111.76 -33.09
CA PRO A 7 14.43 111.59 -33.88
C PRO A 7 14.29 110.35 -34.83
N SER A 8 13.04 110.19 -35.29
CA SER A 8 12.55 109.89 -36.66
C SER A 8 12.91 108.60 -37.44
N ARG A 9 11.83 107.83 -37.69
CA ARG A 9 11.38 107.12 -38.91
C ARG A 9 12.33 106.11 -39.61
N ALA A 10 11.81 104.89 -39.78
CA ALA A 10 11.53 104.32 -41.10
C ALA A 10 10.54 103.15 -40.97
N ALA A 11 9.56 103.10 -41.87
CA ALA A 11 8.68 101.96 -42.05
C ALA A 11 9.43 100.84 -42.78
N THR A 12 9.20 99.59 -42.38
CA THR A 12 9.61 98.41 -43.16
C THR A 12 8.51 97.37 -43.08
N ALA A 13 8.07 96.91 -44.25
CA ALA A 13 7.05 95.92 -44.44
C ALA A 13 7.54 94.50 -44.11
N ALA A 14 6.55 93.62 -43.97
CA ALA A 14 6.60 92.16 -44.03
C ALA A 14 7.01 91.38 -42.77
N ARG A 15 6.02 90.70 -42.18
CA ARG A 15 5.92 89.22 -42.25
C ARG A 15 4.58 88.76 -41.66
N SER A 16 3.78 88.12 -42.50
CA SER A 16 2.64 87.29 -42.07
C SER A 16 3.18 86.17 -41.19
N ARG A 17 2.99 86.29 -39.87
CA ARG A 17 3.19 85.20 -38.92
C ARG A 17 1.91 84.38 -38.91
N ARG A 18 1.92 83.23 -39.59
CA ARG A 18 0.97 82.16 -39.29
C ARG A 18 1.10 81.82 -37.80
N PRO A 19 0.01 81.77 -37.02
CA PRO A 19 0.08 81.28 -35.66
C PRO A 19 0.46 79.81 -35.70
N LEU A 20 1.55 79.46 -35.01
CA LEU A 20 1.87 78.08 -34.68
C LEU A 20 0.71 77.53 -33.84
N PRO A 21 0.26 76.28 -34.07
CA PRO A 21 -0.74 75.67 -33.21
C PRO A 21 -0.13 75.59 -31.80
N LEU A 22 -0.84 76.07 -30.79
CA LEU A 22 -0.54 75.74 -29.40
C LEU A 22 -0.53 74.21 -29.31
N GLY A 23 0.65 73.64 -29.06
CA GLY A 23 0.80 72.26 -28.66
C GLY A 23 -0.02 72.05 -27.39
N ARG A 24 -0.97 71.11 -27.46
CA ARG A 24 -1.76 70.64 -26.34
C ARG A 24 -0.79 69.88 -25.44
N ASP A 25 -0.50 70.39 -24.24
CA ASP A 25 0.36 69.70 -23.27
C ASP A 25 -0.39 68.45 -22.73
N ASP A 26 -0.08 67.28 -23.30
CA ASP A 26 -0.64 65.97 -22.90
C ASP A 26 -0.03 65.43 -21.58
N ALA A 27 0.83 66.20 -20.91
CA ALA A 27 1.56 65.78 -19.70
C ALA A 27 0.63 65.43 -18.51
N GLY A 28 -0.62 65.90 -18.50
CA GLY A 28 -1.62 65.52 -17.49
C GLY A 28 -2.34 64.20 -17.77
N GLN A 29 -2.46 63.80 -19.05
CA GLN A 29 -3.18 62.59 -19.47
C GLN A 29 -2.34 61.32 -19.26
N SER A 30 -1.02 61.41 -19.46
CA SER A 30 -0.11 60.28 -19.27
C SER A 30 -0.10 59.76 -17.82
N ASN A 31 -0.20 60.65 -16.83
CA ASN A 31 -0.28 60.25 -15.42
C ASN A 31 -1.60 59.54 -15.08
N VAL A 32 -2.72 59.98 -15.67
CA VAL A 32 -4.03 59.33 -15.46
C VAL A 32 -4.04 57.94 -16.08
N LEU A 33 -3.49 57.79 -17.30
CA LEU A 33 -3.38 56.50 -17.97
C LEU A 33 -2.44 55.53 -17.23
N LEU A 34 -1.33 56.02 -16.69
CA LEU A 34 -0.41 55.22 -15.87
C LEU A 34 -1.06 54.73 -14.57
N LEU A 35 -1.75 55.62 -13.85
CA LEU A 35 -2.47 55.25 -12.63
C LEU A 35 -3.57 54.23 -12.92
N PHE A 36 -4.35 54.46 -13.99
CA PHE A 36 -5.40 53.53 -14.40
C PHE A 36 -4.82 52.16 -14.80
N GLY A 37 -3.76 52.14 -15.59
CA GLY A 37 -3.06 50.91 -15.98
C GLY A 37 -2.47 50.15 -14.78
N LEU A 38 -1.86 50.87 -13.83
CA LEU A 38 -1.34 50.28 -12.60
C LEU A 38 -2.47 49.71 -11.73
N THR A 39 -3.57 50.43 -11.56
CA THR A 39 -4.73 49.93 -10.80
C THR A 39 -5.33 48.69 -11.44
N LEU A 40 -5.45 48.66 -12.77
CA LEU A 40 -5.95 47.50 -13.49
C LEU A 40 -5.00 46.30 -13.30
N ALA A 41 -3.68 46.52 -13.43
CA ALA A 41 -2.68 45.49 -13.22
C ALA A 41 -2.69 44.92 -11.80
N LEU A 42 -2.80 45.77 -10.77
CA LEU A 42 -2.90 45.33 -9.37
C LEU A 42 -4.19 44.56 -9.09
N LEU A 43 -5.31 44.98 -9.70
CA LEU A 43 -6.58 44.28 -9.57
C LEU A 43 -6.52 42.90 -10.25
N SER A 44 -5.96 42.82 -11.46
CA SER A 44 -5.69 41.55 -12.14
C SER A 44 -4.78 40.63 -11.33
N LEU A 45 -3.71 41.18 -10.73
CA LEU A 45 -2.80 40.41 -9.88
C LEU A 45 -3.50 39.88 -8.63
N THR A 46 -4.37 40.68 -8.02
CA THR A 46 -5.16 40.27 -6.85
C THR A 46 -6.10 39.12 -7.19
N LEU A 47 -6.80 39.21 -8.33
CA LEU A 47 -7.66 38.12 -8.82
C LEU A 47 -6.86 36.85 -9.08
N LEU A 48 -5.66 36.96 -9.65
CA LEU A 48 -4.76 35.83 -9.87
C LEU A 48 -4.37 35.16 -8.53
N PHE A 49 -4.00 35.94 -7.51
CA PHE A 49 -3.66 35.37 -6.20
C PHE A 49 -4.84 34.68 -5.51
N VAL A 50 -6.06 35.22 -5.63
CA VAL A 50 -7.27 34.56 -5.14
C VAL A 50 -7.49 33.22 -5.83
N ARG A 51 -7.27 33.15 -7.15
CA ARG A 51 -7.38 31.90 -7.93
C ARG A 51 -6.35 30.85 -7.52
N VAL A 52 -5.09 31.27 -7.36
CA VAL A 52 -4.02 30.37 -6.89
C VAL A 52 -4.32 29.86 -5.48
N GLY A 53 -4.84 30.73 -4.60
CA GLY A 53 -5.28 30.35 -3.26
C GLY A 53 -6.40 29.31 -3.28
N ALA A 54 -7.46 29.53 -4.06
CA ALA A 54 -8.57 28.60 -4.19
C ALA A 54 -8.14 27.24 -4.77
N ALA A 55 -7.28 27.23 -5.80
CA ALA A 55 -6.76 26.01 -6.37
C ALA A 55 -5.89 25.21 -5.36
N ASN A 56 -5.11 25.91 -4.54
CA ASN A 56 -4.30 25.27 -3.50
C ASN A 56 -5.18 24.70 -2.38
N ASP A 57 -6.22 25.42 -1.97
CA ASP A 57 -7.19 24.96 -0.98
C ASP A 57 -7.94 23.70 -1.46
N GLN A 58 -8.45 23.72 -2.69
CA GLN A 58 -9.10 22.55 -3.31
C GLN A 58 -8.16 21.34 -3.34
N ARG A 59 -6.88 21.53 -3.72
CA ARG A 59 -5.88 20.46 -3.69
C ARG A 59 -5.68 19.88 -2.29
N SER A 60 -5.56 20.74 -1.28
CA SER A 60 -5.38 20.30 0.11
C SER A 60 -6.60 19.55 0.65
N GLN A 61 -7.82 20.00 0.32
CA GLN A 61 -9.05 19.33 0.71
C GLN A 61 -9.19 17.95 0.06
N VAL A 62 -8.96 17.84 -1.26
CA VAL A 62 -9.04 16.55 -1.97
C VAL A 62 -7.96 15.58 -1.48
N GLN A 63 -6.75 16.06 -1.16
CA GLN A 63 -5.72 15.20 -0.53
C GLN A 63 -6.16 14.70 0.85
N THR A 64 -6.78 15.56 1.67
CA THR A 64 -7.28 15.16 2.99
C THR A 64 -8.36 14.08 2.85
N ALA A 65 -9.24 14.22 1.85
CA ALA A 65 -10.24 13.21 1.54
C ALA A 65 -9.61 11.88 1.08
N ALA A 66 -8.56 11.92 0.26
CA ALA A 66 -7.82 10.73 -0.16
C ALA A 66 -7.18 10.03 1.04
N ASP A 67 -6.49 10.77 1.91
CA ASP A 67 -5.81 10.25 3.09
C ASP A 67 -6.82 9.59 4.05
N ALA A 68 -7.96 10.24 4.28
CA ALA A 68 -9.05 9.70 5.09
C ALA A 68 -9.63 8.41 4.48
N ALA A 69 -9.89 8.40 3.17
CA ALA A 69 -10.40 7.22 2.46
C ALA A 69 -9.40 6.05 2.49
N ALA A 70 -8.10 6.31 2.33
CA ALA A 70 -7.05 5.30 2.39
C ALA A 70 -6.98 4.65 3.78
N LEU A 71 -6.99 5.47 4.83
CA LEU A 71 -7.00 5.00 6.22
C LEU A 71 -8.28 4.21 6.55
N ALA A 72 -9.43 4.64 6.02
CA ALA A 72 -10.70 3.93 6.18
C ALA A 72 -10.67 2.57 5.46
N ALA A 73 -10.13 2.49 4.25
CA ALA A 73 -10.00 1.23 3.50
C ALA A 73 -9.19 0.18 4.27
N VAL A 74 -7.99 0.56 4.75
CA VAL A 74 -7.12 -0.36 5.51
C VAL A 74 -7.65 -0.65 6.92
N SER A 75 -8.57 0.16 7.45
CA SER A 75 -9.21 -0.15 8.74
C SER A 75 -10.02 -1.45 8.68
N ALA A 76 -10.60 -1.80 7.53
CA ALA A 76 -11.29 -3.07 7.35
C ALA A 76 -10.33 -4.26 7.49
N LEU A 77 -9.13 -4.15 6.89
CA LEU A 77 -8.05 -5.13 7.04
C LEU A 77 -7.58 -5.23 8.49
N ARG A 78 -7.40 -4.09 9.16
CA ARG A 78 -6.98 -4.04 10.57
C ARG A 78 -7.98 -4.73 11.48
N ASP A 79 -9.28 -4.48 11.30
CA ASP A 79 -10.32 -5.06 12.14
C ASP A 79 -10.39 -6.59 11.96
N GLN A 80 -10.29 -7.07 10.71
CA GLN A 80 -10.24 -8.51 10.44
C GLN A 80 -8.98 -9.15 11.06
N ALA A 81 -7.81 -8.54 10.87
CA ALA A 81 -6.58 -9.02 11.45
C ALA A 81 -6.61 -9.03 13.00
N ALA A 82 -7.27 -8.05 13.61
CA ALA A 82 -7.45 -8.02 15.07
C ALA A 82 -8.38 -9.14 15.54
N GLN A 83 -9.44 -9.42 14.79
CA GLN A 83 -10.36 -10.52 15.06
C GLN A 83 -9.64 -11.86 14.95
N ASP A 84 -8.85 -12.07 13.90
CA ASP A 84 -8.05 -13.29 13.71
C ASP A 84 -7.12 -13.51 14.90
N LEU A 85 -6.36 -12.47 15.31
CA LEU A 85 -5.47 -12.53 16.48
C LEU A 85 -6.22 -12.89 17.76
N PHE A 86 -7.39 -12.27 17.97
CA PHE A 86 -8.24 -12.54 19.14
C PHE A 86 -8.77 -13.98 19.15
N ASP A 87 -9.12 -14.52 17.98
CA ASP A 87 -9.56 -15.91 17.80
C ASP A 87 -8.38 -16.92 17.84
N GLY A 88 -7.16 -16.42 18.10
CA GLY A 88 -5.94 -17.21 18.17
C GLY A 88 -5.43 -17.67 16.81
N ALA A 89 -5.91 -17.08 15.72
CA ALA A 89 -5.39 -17.27 14.37
C ALA A 89 -4.35 -16.20 14.03
N TYR A 90 -3.35 -16.56 13.24
CA TYR A 90 -2.46 -15.55 12.69
C TYR A 90 -3.20 -14.76 11.61
N PRO A 91 -3.16 -13.42 11.65
CA PRO A 91 -3.92 -12.60 10.75
C PRO A 91 -3.40 -12.79 9.34
N MET A 92 -4.28 -13.30 8.49
CA MET A 92 -4.06 -13.36 7.06
C MET A 92 -4.66 -12.09 6.47
N PRO A 93 -3.86 -11.18 5.91
CA PRO A 93 -4.38 -9.93 5.38
C PRO A 93 -5.14 -10.21 4.07
N TRP A 94 -6.40 -10.63 4.24
CA TRP A 94 -7.32 -10.89 3.17
C TRP A 94 -8.04 -9.58 2.83
N PHE A 95 -7.69 -8.99 1.69
CA PHE A 95 -8.37 -7.79 1.21
C PHE A 95 -9.78 -8.13 0.74
N ASP A 96 -10.76 -7.71 1.55
CA ASP A 96 -12.18 -7.71 1.24
C ASP A 96 -12.53 -6.39 0.54
N GLU A 97 -12.54 -6.42 -0.79
CA GLU A 97 -12.73 -5.24 -1.64
C GLU A 97 -14.06 -4.54 -1.34
N GLU A 98 -15.15 -5.29 -1.13
CA GLU A 98 -16.48 -4.75 -0.85
C GLU A 98 -16.48 -3.96 0.47
N LYS A 99 -15.89 -4.51 1.54
CA LYS A 99 -15.81 -3.79 2.82
C LYS A 99 -14.87 -2.60 2.77
N ALA A 100 -13.74 -2.73 2.07
CA ALA A 100 -12.76 -1.66 1.95
C ALA A 100 -13.32 -0.49 1.13
N GLU A 101 -14.00 -0.78 0.02
CA GLU A 101 -14.66 0.19 -0.84
C GLU A 101 -15.76 0.94 -0.10
N ALA A 102 -16.65 0.23 0.60
CA ALA A 102 -17.73 0.85 1.37
C ALA A 102 -17.22 1.85 2.43
N ARG A 103 -16.15 1.50 3.15
CA ARG A 103 -15.54 2.40 4.14
C ARG A 103 -14.82 3.58 3.48
N ALA A 104 -14.09 3.33 2.39
CA ALA A 104 -13.40 4.37 1.66
C ALA A 104 -14.37 5.39 1.06
N GLU A 105 -15.48 4.92 0.50
CA GLU A 105 -16.53 5.76 -0.09
C GLU A 105 -17.22 6.63 0.97
N GLU A 106 -17.56 6.06 2.14
CA GLU A 106 -18.13 6.82 3.26
C GLU A 106 -17.22 7.98 3.67
N TYR A 107 -15.94 7.71 3.90
CA TYR A 107 -14.97 8.73 4.32
C TYR A 107 -14.63 9.72 3.21
N ALA A 108 -14.56 9.29 1.95
CA ALA A 108 -14.40 10.21 0.82
C ALA A 108 -15.56 11.20 0.78
N ARG A 109 -16.80 10.71 0.88
CA ARG A 109 -18.02 11.53 0.85
C ARG A 109 -18.10 12.50 2.01
N GLU A 110 -17.76 12.07 3.22
CA GLU A 110 -17.71 12.95 4.41
C GLU A 110 -16.68 14.07 4.28
N ASN A 111 -15.63 13.85 3.49
CA ASN A 111 -14.58 14.83 3.19
C ASN A 111 -14.78 15.54 1.84
N GLY A 112 -15.99 15.51 1.27
CA GLY A 112 -16.33 16.26 0.06
C GLY A 112 -15.66 15.73 -1.21
N ALA A 113 -15.43 14.42 -1.29
CA ALA A 113 -14.89 13.74 -2.46
C ALA A 113 -15.72 12.50 -2.82
N VAL A 114 -15.44 11.94 -3.99
CA VAL A 114 -16.02 10.72 -4.52
C VAL A 114 -14.89 9.74 -4.76
N LEU A 115 -15.02 8.50 -4.27
CA LEU A 115 -14.08 7.43 -4.54
C LEU A 115 -14.15 7.04 -6.01
N THR A 116 -13.01 6.95 -6.69
CA THR A 116 -12.94 6.62 -8.13
C THR A 116 -12.19 5.33 -8.42
N ASP A 117 -11.25 4.94 -7.57
CA ASP A 117 -10.51 3.67 -7.68
C ASP A 117 -10.07 3.21 -6.29
N ILE A 118 -10.04 1.89 -6.08
CA ILE A 118 -9.47 1.25 -4.91
C ILE A 118 -8.77 -0.04 -5.34
N ARG A 119 -7.60 -0.31 -4.77
CA ARG A 119 -6.91 -1.59 -4.98
C ARG A 119 -5.92 -1.91 -3.88
N ALA A 120 -5.70 -3.20 -3.68
CA ALA A 120 -4.68 -3.72 -2.77
C ALA A 120 -3.42 -4.19 -3.50
N SER A 121 -2.30 -4.10 -2.80
CA SER A 121 -0.96 -4.47 -3.22
C SER A 121 -0.13 -4.91 -2.01
N ASP A 122 1.07 -5.43 -2.26
CA ASP A 122 2.07 -5.69 -1.23
C ASP A 122 3.50 -5.67 -1.81
N ASN A 123 4.48 -5.99 -0.97
CA ASN A 123 5.87 -6.23 -1.37
C ASN A 123 6.27 -7.72 -1.32
N VAL A 124 5.28 -8.61 -1.24
CA VAL A 124 5.45 -10.05 -1.05
C VAL A 124 4.70 -10.80 -2.16
N GLN A 125 5.04 -10.53 -3.43
CA GLN A 125 4.50 -11.24 -4.60
C GLN A 125 2.96 -11.20 -4.80
N GLY A 126 2.24 -10.32 -4.10
CA GLY A 126 0.79 -10.13 -4.20
C GLY A 126 -0.03 -10.99 -3.23
N ARG A 127 0.58 -11.46 -2.14
CA ARG A 127 0.06 -12.41 -1.14
C ARG A 127 -0.76 -11.79 -0.02
N ASN A 128 -0.40 -10.59 0.40
CA ASN A 128 -0.83 -10.02 1.67
C ASN A 128 -1.82 -8.87 1.50
N GLY A 129 -1.89 -8.21 0.34
CA GLY A 129 -2.85 -7.12 0.12
C GLY A 129 -2.86 -6.03 1.19
N ASN A 130 -1.76 -5.86 1.91
CA ASN A 130 -1.69 -5.04 3.12
C ASN A 130 -1.40 -3.57 2.82
N ILE A 131 -1.18 -3.22 1.55
CA ILE A 131 -1.01 -1.86 1.06
C ILE A 131 -2.20 -1.54 0.17
N VAL A 132 -3.04 -0.60 0.59
CA VAL A 132 -4.22 -0.17 -0.19
C VAL A 132 -3.97 1.21 -0.76
N ARG A 133 -4.20 1.33 -2.06
CA ARG A 133 -4.23 2.61 -2.77
C ARG A 133 -5.67 2.97 -3.07
N VAL A 134 -6.00 4.23 -2.84
CA VAL A 134 -7.28 4.84 -3.23
C VAL A 134 -7.04 6.03 -4.12
N GLU A 135 -7.97 6.29 -5.02
CA GLU A 135 -8.05 7.50 -5.82
C GLU A 135 -9.41 8.14 -5.60
N VAL A 136 -9.41 9.46 -5.42
CA VAL A 136 -10.63 10.24 -5.18
C VAL A 136 -10.67 11.46 -6.08
N ARG A 137 -11.88 11.91 -6.37
CA ARG A 137 -12.20 13.15 -7.08
C ARG A 137 -12.96 14.08 -6.16
N GLY A 138 -12.61 15.37 -6.10
CA GLY A 138 -13.38 16.35 -5.34
C GLY A 138 -14.82 16.46 -5.83
N ALA A 139 -15.77 16.58 -4.89
CA ALA A 139 -17.20 16.74 -5.19
C ALA A 139 -17.52 18.15 -5.73
N ILE A 140 -16.67 19.13 -5.45
CA ILE A 140 -16.80 20.50 -5.95
C ILE A 140 -16.00 20.64 -7.24
N CYS A 141 -16.66 21.11 -8.31
CA CYS A 141 -15.98 21.54 -9.54
C CYS A 141 -16.27 22.98 -9.90
N GLN A 142 -15.37 23.52 -10.74
CA GLN A 142 -15.56 24.79 -11.40
C GLN A 142 -16.02 24.55 -12.84
N LYS A 143 -17.19 25.09 -13.21
CA LYS A 143 -17.66 25.17 -14.60
C LYS A 143 -17.10 26.43 -15.27
N GLU A 144 -16.74 26.33 -16.56
CA GLU A 144 -16.38 27.52 -17.35
C GLU A 144 -17.58 28.48 -17.46
N LEU A 145 -17.28 29.75 -17.78
CA LEU A 145 -18.32 30.78 -17.98
C LEU A 145 -19.02 30.43 -19.29
N GLU A 146 -20.33 30.24 -19.28
CA GLU A 146 -21.07 30.17 -20.54
C GLU A 146 -20.94 31.52 -21.29
N GLU A 147 -20.80 31.46 -22.61
CA GLU A 147 -20.62 32.65 -23.47
C GLU A 147 -21.74 33.69 -23.34
N ASP A 148 -22.92 33.27 -22.85
CA ASP A 148 -24.08 34.13 -22.63
C ASP A 148 -24.09 34.84 -21.26
N GLY A 149 -23.16 34.50 -20.37
CA GLY A 149 -23.04 35.05 -19.01
C GLY A 149 -24.18 34.65 -18.07
N SER A 150 -24.98 33.65 -18.42
CA SER A 150 -26.12 33.17 -17.62
C SER A 150 -25.68 32.41 -16.36
N LEU A 151 -24.47 31.84 -16.38
CA LEU A 151 -23.88 31.12 -15.25
C LEU A 151 -22.72 31.91 -14.62
N PRO A 152 -22.86 32.35 -13.34
CA PRO A 152 -21.74 32.91 -12.60
C PRO A 152 -20.69 31.84 -12.31
N TRP A 153 -19.40 32.21 -12.34
CA TRP A 153 -18.28 31.35 -11.87
C TRP A 153 -18.41 31.06 -10.37
N ASN A 154 -19.17 30.04 -10.03
CA ASN A 154 -19.36 29.55 -8.66
C ASN A 154 -18.97 28.08 -8.58
N ASP A 155 -18.61 27.66 -7.37
CA ASP A 155 -18.40 26.27 -7.03
C ASP A 155 -19.74 25.52 -7.12
N VAL A 156 -19.76 24.45 -7.92
CA VAL A 156 -20.93 23.59 -8.13
C VAL A 156 -20.62 22.19 -7.64
N ASN A 157 -21.61 21.54 -7.03
CA ASN A 157 -21.49 20.14 -6.67
C ASN A 157 -21.68 19.29 -7.93
N CYS A 158 -20.69 18.49 -8.28
CA CYS A 158 -20.71 17.67 -9.49
C CYS A 158 -21.01 16.23 -9.13
N ASP A 159 -22.17 15.76 -9.58
CA ASP A 159 -22.59 14.38 -9.42
C ASP A 159 -21.95 13.44 -10.45
N GLY A 160 -21.18 13.97 -11.42
CA GLY A 160 -20.51 13.17 -12.43
C GLY A 160 -21.40 12.82 -13.62
N SER A 161 -22.49 13.56 -13.83
CA SER A 161 -23.32 13.47 -15.04
C SER A 161 -22.58 13.98 -16.29
N GLU A 162 -23.05 13.63 -17.49
CA GLU A 162 -22.45 14.06 -18.78
C GLU A 162 -22.38 15.60 -18.94
N GLU A 163 -23.13 16.37 -18.15
CA GLU A 163 -23.10 17.84 -18.07
C GLU A 163 -21.87 18.40 -17.32
N ASP A 164 -21.01 17.54 -16.76
CA ASP A 164 -19.81 17.92 -16.02
C ASP A 164 -18.51 17.72 -16.82
N ALA A 165 -18.60 17.38 -18.12
CA ALA A 165 -17.43 17.07 -18.96
C ALA A 165 -16.42 18.22 -19.11
N ASP A 166 -16.87 19.48 -19.02
CA ASP A 166 -16.03 20.69 -19.10
C ASP A 166 -15.76 21.32 -17.71
N THR A 167 -15.72 20.50 -16.65
CA THR A 167 -15.42 20.96 -15.29
C THR A 167 -13.98 20.70 -14.85
N VAL A 168 -13.39 21.65 -14.12
CA VAL A 168 -12.10 21.45 -13.45
C VAL A 168 -12.35 20.85 -12.07
N VAL A 169 -11.87 19.62 -11.87
CA VAL A 169 -11.90 18.87 -10.60
C VAL A 169 -10.51 18.66 -10.04
N GLY A 170 -10.39 18.69 -8.71
CA GLY A 170 -9.20 18.18 -8.03
C GLY A 170 -9.26 16.66 -7.94
N ASN A 171 -8.19 15.98 -8.34
CA ASN A 171 -8.00 14.55 -8.11
C ASN A 171 -6.83 14.36 -7.13
N ALA A 172 -6.96 13.39 -6.23
CA ALA A 172 -5.86 12.99 -5.34
C ALA A 172 -5.85 11.47 -5.16
N SER A 173 -4.69 10.96 -4.77
CA SER A 173 -4.50 9.57 -4.41
C SER A 173 -3.77 9.48 -3.08
N ALA A 174 -4.09 8.46 -2.30
CA ALA A 174 -3.39 8.16 -1.07
C ALA A 174 -3.15 6.66 -0.95
N ILE A 175 -2.12 6.31 -0.20
CA ILE A 175 -1.70 4.93 0.00
C ILE A 175 -1.54 4.72 1.49
N ALA A 176 -2.17 3.68 2.01
CA ALA A 176 -2.05 3.27 3.40
C ALA A 176 -1.58 1.83 3.49
N ILE A 177 -0.79 1.53 4.51
CA ILE A 177 -0.30 0.18 4.82
C ILE A 177 -0.78 -0.24 6.20
N VAL A 178 -1.21 -1.50 6.30
CA VAL A 178 -1.45 -2.18 7.57
C VAL A 178 -0.25 -3.06 7.91
N HIS A 179 0.25 -2.91 9.13
CA HIS A 179 1.33 -3.71 9.70
C HIS A 179 0.76 -4.62 10.79
N PRO A 180 0.38 -5.86 10.44
CA PRO A 180 0.09 -6.87 11.44
C PRO A 180 1.36 -7.17 12.27
N PRO A 181 1.22 -7.60 13.53
CA PRO A 181 2.36 -7.99 14.33
C PRO A 181 3.01 -9.25 13.73
N ASN A 182 4.29 -9.15 13.41
CA ASN A 182 5.09 -10.20 12.81
C ASN A 182 5.74 -11.12 13.85
N GLU A 183 5.96 -10.63 15.07
CA GLU A 183 6.61 -11.36 16.16
C GLU A 183 5.57 -11.90 17.14
N CYS A 184 4.75 -12.82 16.65
CA CYS A 184 3.75 -13.53 17.45
C CYS A 184 4.03 -15.03 17.43
N GLY A 185 3.97 -15.66 18.60
CA GLY A 185 4.06 -17.09 18.81
C GLY A 185 2.75 -17.64 19.39
N ARG A 186 2.59 -18.96 19.36
CA ARG A 186 1.47 -19.63 20.03
C ARG A 186 1.99 -20.26 21.32
N ALA A 187 1.44 -19.85 22.45
CA ALA A 187 1.74 -20.44 23.75
C ALA A 187 1.17 -21.87 23.86
N PRO A 188 1.67 -22.69 24.82
CA PRO A 188 1.23 -24.08 24.99
C PRO A 188 -0.27 -24.26 25.28
N ASP A 189 -0.95 -23.22 25.77
CA ASP A 189 -2.38 -23.18 26.03
C ASP A 189 -3.21 -22.75 24.80
N GLY A 190 -2.56 -22.45 23.67
CA GLY A 190 -3.17 -22.05 22.42
C GLY A 190 -3.36 -20.55 22.24
N VAL A 191 -2.99 -19.73 23.23
CA VAL A 191 -3.08 -18.26 23.15
C VAL A 191 -1.98 -17.71 22.24
N ILE A 192 -2.30 -16.69 21.44
CA ILE A 192 -1.27 -15.96 20.70
C ILE A 192 -0.57 -14.98 21.65
N GLU A 193 0.74 -15.16 21.78
CA GLU A 193 1.64 -14.27 22.50
C GLU A 193 2.48 -13.50 21.50
N CYS A 194 2.32 -12.18 21.47
CA CYS A 194 3.14 -11.29 20.66
C CYS A 194 4.20 -10.61 21.54
N VAL A 195 5.24 -10.03 20.93
CA VAL A 195 6.29 -9.30 21.66
C VAL A 195 5.74 -8.16 22.54
N ASN A 196 4.56 -7.64 22.20
CA ASN A 196 3.87 -6.59 22.95
C ASN A 196 2.88 -7.11 24.01
N GLY A 197 2.83 -8.43 24.25
CA GLY A 197 1.97 -9.06 25.24
C GLY A 197 1.02 -10.12 24.65
N SER A 198 0.27 -10.78 25.54
CA SER A 198 -0.79 -11.72 25.16
C SER A 198 -2.00 -11.00 24.56
N VAL A 199 -2.61 -11.59 23.54
CA VAL A 199 -3.87 -11.09 22.97
C VAL A 199 -5.04 -11.59 23.83
N ASP A 200 -5.46 -10.77 24.79
CA ASP A 200 -6.53 -11.10 25.76
C ASP A 200 -7.89 -10.44 25.44
N SER A 201 -7.88 -9.43 24.56
CA SER A 201 -9.06 -8.71 24.12
C SER A 201 -8.89 -8.20 22.69
N LEU A 202 -10.00 -7.91 22.02
CA LEU A 202 -9.99 -7.33 20.68
C LEU A 202 -9.33 -5.93 20.68
N ASP A 203 -9.50 -5.14 21.75
CA ASP A 203 -8.85 -3.83 21.88
C ASP A 203 -7.32 -3.97 21.98
N THR A 204 -6.84 -4.99 22.70
CA THR A 204 -5.42 -5.34 22.75
C THR A 204 -4.91 -5.69 21.35
N ALA A 205 -5.62 -6.56 20.62
CA ALA A 205 -5.27 -6.94 19.24
C ALA A 205 -5.22 -5.73 18.29
N LEU A 206 -6.24 -4.86 18.34
CA LEU A 206 -6.31 -3.63 17.55
C LEU A 206 -5.14 -2.70 17.85
N SER A 207 -4.71 -2.60 19.11
CA SER A 207 -3.57 -1.75 19.50
C SER A 207 -2.22 -2.24 18.99
N MET A 208 -2.11 -3.55 18.71
CA MET A 208 -0.88 -4.18 18.20
C MET A 208 -0.72 -3.99 16.68
N ILE A 209 -1.81 -3.76 15.95
CA ILE A 209 -1.79 -3.55 14.50
C ILE A 209 -1.64 -2.07 14.18
N ARG A 210 -0.58 -1.71 13.46
CA ARG A 210 -0.31 -0.31 13.08
C ARG A 210 -0.80 -0.02 11.67
N VAL A 211 -1.34 1.17 11.47
CA VAL A 211 -1.74 1.69 10.16
C VAL A 211 -0.99 2.99 9.90
N ASN A 212 -0.40 3.13 8.73
CA ASN A 212 0.33 4.33 8.33
C ASN A 212 -0.03 4.74 6.90
N LEU A 213 -0.02 6.05 6.63
CA LEU A 213 0.08 6.54 5.25
C LEU A 213 1.51 6.34 4.74
N VAL A 214 1.66 5.98 3.48
CA VAL A 214 2.94 5.77 2.80
C VAL A 214 2.99 6.51 1.47
N ASP A 215 4.19 6.73 0.95
CA ASP A 215 4.44 7.46 -0.30
C ASP A 215 4.53 6.55 -1.53
N GLN A 216 4.57 5.23 -1.33
CA GLN A 216 4.78 4.24 -2.39
C GLN A 216 3.79 3.07 -2.30
N GLU A 217 3.30 2.66 -3.48
CA GLU A 217 2.46 1.48 -3.65
C GLU A 217 3.30 0.20 -3.50
N GLY A 218 2.66 -0.91 -3.17
CA GLY A 218 3.32 -2.21 -3.19
C GLY A 218 3.88 -2.56 -4.57
N THR A 219 4.96 -3.32 -4.59
CA THR A 219 5.60 -3.82 -5.81
C THR A 219 4.66 -4.74 -6.61
N TYR A 220 3.83 -5.51 -5.92
CA TYR A 220 2.96 -6.52 -6.53
C TYR A 220 1.51 -6.21 -6.23
N ARG A 221 0.66 -6.25 -7.27
CA ARG A 221 -0.79 -6.18 -7.11
C ARG A 221 -1.26 -7.39 -6.31
N PHE A 222 -2.13 -7.18 -5.34
CA PHE A 222 -2.75 -8.25 -4.59
C PHE A 222 -3.60 -9.10 -5.52
N ASP A 223 -3.48 -10.41 -5.36
CA ASP A 223 -4.26 -11.38 -6.12
C ASP A 223 -4.80 -12.41 -5.11
N PRO A 224 -6.09 -12.34 -4.74
CA PRO A 224 -6.67 -13.26 -3.77
C PRO A 224 -6.67 -14.71 -4.25
N SER A 225 -6.44 -14.96 -5.54
CA SER A 225 -6.26 -16.30 -6.10
C SER A 225 -4.81 -16.80 -6.04
N ARG A 226 -3.85 -15.92 -5.74
CA ARG A 226 -2.48 -16.30 -5.40
C ARG A 226 -2.40 -16.59 -3.92
N VAL A 227 -2.60 -17.85 -3.58
CA VAL A 227 -2.26 -18.34 -2.25
C VAL A 227 -0.74 -18.43 -2.14
N PHE A 228 -0.17 -17.60 -1.27
CA PHE A 228 0.89 -18.00 -0.36
C PHE A 228 0.61 -17.26 0.93
N GLY A 229 -0.29 -17.84 1.72
CA GLY A 229 -0.66 -17.29 3.00
C GLY A 229 0.47 -17.49 4.00
N GLY A 230 1.22 -16.44 4.25
CA GLY A 230 2.21 -16.45 5.31
C GLY A 230 1.56 -16.27 6.66
N GLY A 231 1.38 -17.35 7.41
CA GLY A 231 1.37 -17.26 8.86
C GLY A 231 2.70 -16.69 9.37
N ALA A 232 2.75 -16.38 10.67
CA ALA A 232 3.81 -15.55 11.22
C ALA A 232 5.22 -16.00 10.81
N ILE A 233 6.02 -15.00 10.43
CA ILE A 233 7.47 -15.14 10.36
C ILE A 233 7.93 -15.30 11.81
N VAL A 234 8.30 -16.52 12.19
CA VAL A 234 8.68 -16.86 13.56
C VAL A 234 10.19 -17.03 13.65
N ASP A 235 10.76 -16.48 14.71
CA ASP A 235 12.18 -16.69 15.00
C ASP A 235 12.43 -18.13 15.41
N CYS A 236 13.59 -18.69 15.04
CA CYS A 236 13.96 -20.05 15.44
C CYS A 236 13.84 -20.32 16.94
N ALA A 237 14.06 -19.29 17.78
CA ALA A 237 13.96 -19.40 19.23
C ALA A 237 12.55 -19.76 19.72
N SER A 238 11.50 -19.35 19.00
CA SER A 238 10.11 -19.69 19.35
C SER A 238 9.75 -21.13 18.98
N LEU A 239 10.51 -21.74 18.07
CA LEU A 239 10.37 -23.13 17.63
C LEU A 239 11.13 -24.13 18.52
N GLY A 240 11.67 -23.67 19.65
CA GLY A 240 12.37 -24.49 20.64
C GLY A 240 13.85 -24.67 20.35
N GLN A 241 14.43 -25.79 20.80
CA GLN A 241 15.86 -26.09 20.68
C GLN A 241 16.20 -26.61 19.27
N LEU A 242 16.00 -25.78 18.25
CA LEU A 242 16.32 -26.15 16.88
C LEU A 242 17.82 -26.35 16.67
N HIS A 243 18.16 -27.34 15.85
CA HIS A 243 19.50 -27.53 15.35
C HIS A 243 19.92 -26.32 14.49
N PRO A 244 21.18 -25.84 14.56
CA PRO A 244 21.61 -24.66 13.82
C PRO A 244 21.35 -24.72 12.32
N ARG A 245 21.46 -25.92 11.71
CA ARG A 245 21.14 -26.10 10.29
C ARG A 245 19.65 -25.93 10.01
N MET A 246 18.79 -26.56 10.80
CA MET A 246 17.33 -26.42 10.63
C MET A 246 16.88 -24.97 10.83
N CYS A 247 17.47 -24.27 11.81
CA CYS A 247 17.24 -22.83 11.97
C CYS A 247 17.66 -22.02 10.74
N ALA A 248 18.84 -22.28 10.17
CA ALA A 248 19.29 -21.61 8.95
C ALA A 248 18.38 -21.91 7.73
N VAL A 249 17.87 -23.14 7.62
CA VAL A 249 16.89 -23.51 6.57
C VAL A 249 15.58 -22.75 6.78
N HIS A 250 15.10 -22.68 8.01
CA HIS A 250 13.90 -21.93 8.34
C HIS A 250 14.04 -20.44 8.00
N GLN A 251 15.17 -19.82 8.34
CA GLN A 251 15.48 -18.44 7.95
C GLN A 251 15.49 -18.28 6.43
N ALA A 252 16.15 -19.19 5.70
CA ALA A 252 16.18 -19.14 4.24
C ALA A 252 14.79 -19.27 3.60
N LEU A 253 13.91 -20.09 4.16
CA LEU A 253 12.52 -20.20 3.73
C LEU A 253 11.72 -18.92 4.02
N GLN A 254 11.94 -18.29 5.16
CA GLN A 254 11.30 -17.02 5.50
C GLN A 254 11.80 -15.89 4.61
N ASP A 255 13.09 -15.87 4.26
CA ASP A 255 13.66 -14.90 3.32
C ASP A 255 13.11 -15.10 1.89
N GLU A 256 12.98 -16.35 1.46
CA GLU A 256 12.50 -16.69 0.11
C GLU A 256 10.99 -16.47 -0.05
N PHE A 257 10.21 -16.90 0.96
CA PHE A 257 8.76 -17.01 0.86
C PHE A 257 8.00 -16.10 1.82
N GLY A 258 8.64 -15.35 2.71
CA GLY A 258 7.96 -14.35 3.56
C GLY A 258 6.91 -14.94 4.52
N GLY A 259 7.10 -16.20 4.95
CA GLY A 259 6.05 -17.01 5.59
C GLY A 259 5.10 -17.58 4.54
N PHE A 260 4.87 -18.88 4.53
CA PHE A 260 4.00 -19.56 3.53
C PHE A 260 3.03 -20.57 4.17
N TYR A 261 3.05 -20.69 5.49
CA TYR A 261 2.39 -21.71 6.28
C TYR A 261 1.55 -21.03 7.36
N LEU A 262 0.46 -21.64 7.83
CA LEU A 262 -0.39 -21.08 8.89
C LEU A 262 0.33 -20.99 10.23
N THR A 263 1.06 -22.05 10.61
CA THR A 263 1.90 -22.13 11.81
C THR A 263 3.11 -23.04 11.55
N ALA A 264 4.16 -22.88 12.35
CA ALA A 264 5.33 -23.76 12.34
C ALA A 264 5.55 -24.40 13.71
N GLY A 265 5.89 -25.68 13.73
CA GLY A 265 6.21 -26.43 14.95
C GLY A 265 7.58 -27.10 14.84
N GLY A 266 8.51 -26.75 15.74
CA GLY A 266 9.89 -27.24 15.74
C GLY A 266 10.14 -28.36 16.75
N TYR A 267 11.10 -28.15 17.65
CA TYR A 267 11.58 -29.16 18.59
C TYR A 267 10.47 -29.76 19.46
N ARG A 268 10.41 -31.08 19.52
CA ARG A 268 9.50 -31.87 20.37
C ARG A 268 10.25 -33.07 20.93
N ALA A 269 10.10 -33.36 22.23
CA ALA A 269 10.78 -34.48 22.88
C ALA A 269 10.12 -35.84 22.55
N GLU A 270 10.21 -36.27 21.29
CA GLU A 270 9.60 -37.51 20.77
C GLU A 270 10.64 -38.53 20.28
N THR A 271 10.57 -39.76 20.76
CA THR A 271 11.60 -40.76 20.44
C THR A 271 11.51 -41.19 18.97
N GLY A 272 12.64 -41.15 18.25
CA GLY A 272 12.74 -41.66 16.89
C GLY A 272 12.24 -40.71 15.80
N SER A 273 12.21 -39.40 16.09
CA SER A 273 11.83 -38.35 15.15
C SER A 273 12.89 -37.26 15.12
N ASP A 274 13.08 -36.64 13.95
CA ASP A 274 14.00 -35.50 13.77
C ASP A 274 13.57 -34.24 14.55
N HIS A 275 12.32 -34.16 15.01
CA HIS A 275 11.93 -33.09 15.96
C HIS A 275 12.66 -33.20 17.31
N SER A 276 13.05 -34.41 17.74
CA SER A 276 13.72 -34.61 19.03
C SER A 276 15.16 -34.14 19.10
N THR A 277 15.76 -33.93 17.93
CA THR A 277 17.09 -33.33 17.78
C THR A 277 17.01 -31.88 17.29
N GLY A 278 15.79 -31.34 17.14
CA GLY A 278 15.56 -30.01 16.59
C GLY A 278 15.89 -29.91 15.10
N GLU A 279 15.97 -31.04 14.40
CA GLU A 279 16.31 -31.14 12.98
C GLU A 279 15.08 -31.17 12.07
N ALA A 280 13.86 -31.04 12.61
CA ALA A 280 12.63 -30.97 11.83
C ALA A 280 11.71 -29.83 12.24
N ILE A 281 10.96 -29.32 11.26
CA ILE A 281 9.87 -28.37 11.44
C ILE A 281 8.67 -28.85 10.61
N ASP A 282 7.49 -28.82 11.23
CA ASP A 282 6.20 -28.99 10.55
C ASP A 282 5.66 -27.61 10.17
N TYR A 283 5.46 -27.38 8.88
CA TYR A 283 4.86 -26.16 8.33
C TYR A 283 3.40 -26.43 7.95
N MET A 284 2.47 -25.95 8.76
CA MET A 284 1.04 -26.20 8.56
C MET A 284 0.53 -25.52 7.29
N MET A 285 -0.04 -26.29 6.38
CA MET A 285 -0.67 -25.79 5.15
C MET A 285 -2.17 -25.60 5.33
N ALA A 286 -2.77 -26.40 6.21
CA ALA A 286 -4.18 -26.32 6.61
C ALA A 286 -4.30 -26.33 8.15
N PRO A 287 -5.44 -25.94 8.72
CA PRO A 287 -5.70 -26.14 10.14
C PRO A 287 -5.51 -27.62 10.51
N ILE A 288 -5.03 -27.87 11.74
CA ILE A 288 -4.75 -29.24 12.19
C ILE A 288 -5.94 -30.17 11.98
N GLY A 289 -5.68 -31.31 11.34
CA GLY A 289 -6.69 -32.34 11.04
C GLY A 289 -7.62 -31.99 9.87
N GLN A 290 -7.35 -30.93 9.11
CA GLN A 290 -8.11 -30.56 7.92
C GLN A 290 -7.31 -30.74 6.64
N GLN A 291 -8.00 -30.93 5.52
CA GLN A 291 -7.34 -31.04 4.23
C GLN A 291 -7.04 -29.64 3.66
N PRO A 292 -5.85 -29.41 3.08
CA PRO A 292 -5.55 -28.19 2.33
C PRO A 292 -6.53 -28.02 1.16
N THR A 293 -6.84 -26.77 0.80
CA THR A 293 -7.48 -26.48 -0.49
C THR A 293 -6.51 -26.76 -1.64
N ASP A 294 -7.00 -26.84 -2.88
CA ASP A 294 -6.15 -27.05 -4.06
C ASP A 294 -5.06 -25.97 -4.18
N GLU A 295 -5.35 -24.75 -3.76
CA GLU A 295 -4.40 -23.63 -3.78
C GLU A 295 -3.34 -23.71 -2.66
N MET A 296 -3.74 -24.18 -1.46
CA MET A 296 -2.80 -24.46 -0.38
C MET A 296 -1.87 -25.64 -0.75
N ASP A 297 -2.40 -26.64 -1.44
CA ASP A 297 -1.61 -27.74 -1.95
C ASP A 297 -0.60 -27.29 -3.02
N ALA A 298 -1.05 -26.49 -3.99
CA ALA A 298 -0.16 -25.90 -4.99
C ALA A 298 0.96 -25.05 -4.36
N THR A 299 0.65 -24.36 -3.27
CA THR A 299 1.64 -23.64 -2.46
C THR A 299 2.67 -24.59 -1.87
N ALA A 300 2.20 -25.66 -1.22
CA ALA A 300 3.07 -26.64 -0.60
C ALA A 300 4.01 -27.26 -1.63
N VAL A 301 3.49 -27.65 -2.80
CA VAL A 301 4.28 -28.19 -3.90
C VAL A 301 5.34 -27.20 -4.39
N THR A 302 5.02 -25.91 -4.51
CA THR A 302 5.99 -24.88 -4.91
C THR A 302 7.16 -24.78 -3.92
N VAL A 303 6.86 -24.78 -2.62
CA VAL A 303 7.88 -24.71 -1.57
C VAL A 303 8.72 -25.98 -1.53
N ILE A 304 8.08 -27.14 -1.63
CA ILE A 304 8.75 -28.45 -1.68
C ILE A 304 9.69 -28.53 -2.89
N ASP A 305 9.25 -28.10 -4.06
CA ASP A 305 10.07 -28.10 -5.28
C ASP A 305 11.32 -27.23 -5.11
N TRP A 306 11.20 -26.06 -4.48
CA TRP A 306 12.35 -25.20 -4.18
C TRP A 306 13.30 -25.85 -3.16
N LEU A 307 12.75 -26.46 -2.10
CA LEU A 307 13.52 -27.18 -1.10
C LEU A 307 14.31 -28.34 -1.74
N ILE A 308 13.67 -29.17 -2.57
CA ILE A 308 14.32 -30.28 -3.28
C ILE A 308 15.45 -29.76 -4.18
N GLN A 309 15.23 -28.68 -4.92
CA GLN A 309 16.24 -28.06 -5.78
C GLN A 309 17.44 -27.49 -5.00
N ASN A 310 17.22 -27.07 -3.75
CA ASN A 310 18.24 -26.47 -2.89
C ASN A 310 18.78 -27.43 -1.82
N ALA A 311 18.40 -28.71 -1.86
CA ALA A 311 18.58 -29.63 -0.75
C ALA A 311 20.05 -29.80 -0.31
N ASP A 312 20.98 -29.90 -1.26
CA ASP A 312 22.41 -30.05 -0.94
C ASP A 312 22.99 -28.81 -0.27
N ARG A 313 22.58 -27.62 -0.72
CA ARG A 313 23.02 -26.33 -0.18
C ARG A 313 22.49 -26.12 1.24
N LEU A 314 21.24 -26.52 1.46
CA LEU A 314 20.53 -26.34 2.72
C LEU A 314 20.77 -27.50 3.72
N GLY A 315 21.34 -28.61 3.25
CA GLY A 315 21.52 -29.85 3.99
C GLY A 315 20.19 -30.45 4.45
N ILE A 316 19.23 -30.50 3.52
CA ILE A 316 17.92 -31.13 3.72
C ILE A 316 18.08 -32.65 3.72
N LYS A 317 17.52 -33.29 4.74
CA LYS A 317 17.50 -34.74 4.94
C LYS A 317 16.33 -35.38 4.20
N GLY A 318 15.16 -34.74 4.26
CA GLY A 318 13.97 -35.17 3.54
C GLY A 318 12.73 -34.33 3.87
N ILE A 319 11.65 -34.66 3.17
CA ILE A 319 10.36 -33.96 3.18
C ILE A 319 9.25 -35.00 3.19
N ILE A 320 8.20 -34.80 3.99
CA ILE A 320 6.97 -35.57 3.96
C ILE A 320 5.80 -34.61 3.76
N TYR A 321 4.92 -34.91 2.82
CA TYR A 321 3.71 -34.14 2.54
C TYR A 321 2.70 -35.00 1.77
N ASP A 322 1.40 -34.87 2.08
CA ASP A 322 0.30 -35.63 1.48
C ASP A 322 0.60 -37.12 1.24
N ARG A 323 1.03 -37.84 2.30
CA ARG A 323 1.33 -39.28 2.25
C ARG A 323 2.43 -39.67 1.27
N LEU A 324 3.28 -38.72 0.90
CA LEU A 324 4.46 -38.92 0.09
C LEU A 324 5.70 -38.44 0.84
N ILE A 325 6.83 -39.06 0.52
CA ILE A 325 8.14 -38.75 1.12
C ILE A 325 9.19 -38.60 0.03
N TRP A 326 10.06 -37.62 0.20
CA TRP A 326 11.32 -37.48 -0.54
C TRP A 326 12.46 -37.51 0.48
N ASN A 327 13.48 -38.34 0.26
CA ASN A 327 14.57 -38.52 1.22
C ASN A 327 15.94 -38.42 0.52
N ASN A 328 16.73 -37.41 0.89
CA ASN A 328 18.06 -37.13 0.33
C ASN A 328 19.18 -37.95 0.97
N THR A 329 18.89 -38.62 2.08
CA THR A 329 19.89 -39.30 2.92
C THR A 329 19.79 -40.82 2.89
N ARG A 330 18.77 -41.38 2.22
CA ARG A 330 18.67 -42.81 1.92
C ARG A 330 19.71 -43.23 0.87
N ASN A 331 19.86 -44.54 0.70
CA ASN A 331 20.79 -45.14 -0.25
C ASN A 331 20.05 -46.04 -1.28
N PRO A 332 20.06 -45.70 -2.58
CA PRO A 332 20.49 -44.41 -3.15
C PRO A 332 19.53 -43.27 -2.75
N PRO A 333 19.99 -42.00 -2.72
CA PRO A 333 19.14 -40.85 -2.43
C PRO A 333 18.03 -40.71 -3.47
N ASP A 334 16.89 -40.15 -3.06
CA ASP A 334 15.83 -39.81 -4.01
C ASP A 334 16.30 -38.69 -4.96
N ARG A 335 15.78 -38.70 -6.19
CA ARG A 335 16.25 -37.78 -7.24
C ARG A 335 15.79 -36.35 -6.95
N VAL A 336 16.58 -35.37 -7.37
CA VAL A 336 16.15 -33.97 -7.43
C VAL A 336 15.24 -33.77 -8.65
N GLY A 337 14.10 -33.11 -8.46
CA GLY A 337 13.10 -32.85 -9.49
C GLY A 337 11.77 -32.39 -8.90
N ALA A 338 10.76 -32.21 -9.75
CA ALA A 338 9.43 -31.80 -9.31
C ALA A 338 8.77 -32.89 -8.45
N TRP A 339 8.14 -32.48 -7.35
CA TRP A 339 7.58 -33.31 -6.29
C TRP A 339 6.78 -34.53 -6.81
N PRO A 340 5.80 -34.39 -7.73
CA PRO A 340 5.03 -35.52 -8.22
C PRO A 340 5.86 -36.60 -8.94
N GLY A 341 7.05 -36.24 -9.43
CA GLY A 341 7.94 -37.12 -10.18
C GLY A 341 9.05 -37.77 -9.34
N VAL A 342 9.30 -37.28 -8.13
CA VAL A 342 10.43 -37.72 -7.29
C VAL A 342 10.03 -38.25 -5.92
N ALA A 343 8.84 -37.90 -5.44
CA ALA A 343 8.33 -38.41 -4.18
C ALA A 343 7.85 -39.86 -4.31
N ARG A 344 7.91 -40.61 -3.20
CA ARG A 344 7.46 -42.00 -3.09
C ARG A 344 6.45 -42.12 -1.97
N HIS A 345 5.69 -43.21 -1.95
CA HIS A 345 4.66 -43.41 -0.92
C HIS A 345 5.25 -43.46 0.49
N TYR A 346 4.62 -42.72 1.40
CA TYR A 346 4.84 -42.76 2.85
C TYR A 346 3.74 -43.63 3.50
N PRO A 347 4.00 -44.33 4.62
CA PRO A 347 2.99 -45.16 5.27
C PRO A 347 1.72 -44.38 5.62
N HIS A 348 0.57 -45.03 5.44
CA HIS A 348 -0.75 -44.48 5.76
C HIS A 348 -1.23 -44.95 7.13
N TYR A 349 -1.51 -44.00 8.00
CA TYR A 349 -1.95 -44.15 9.38
C TYR A 349 -3.45 -43.88 9.56
N GLY A 350 -4.13 -43.36 8.53
CA GLY A 350 -5.58 -43.12 8.56
C GLY A 350 -5.99 -41.88 9.33
N ASN A 351 -5.09 -40.90 9.45
CA ASN A 351 -5.29 -39.66 10.18
C ASN A 351 -4.59 -38.54 9.42
N ILE A 352 -5.32 -37.50 9.03
CA ILE A 352 -4.84 -36.38 8.21
C ILE A 352 -3.49 -35.83 8.69
N THR A 353 -3.35 -35.60 9.99
CA THR A 353 -2.12 -35.06 10.57
C THR A 353 -0.99 -36.09 10.58
N LEU A 354 -1.22 -37.33 11.03
CA LEU A 354 -0.19 -38.37 10.99
C LEU A 354 0.24 -38.75 9.56
N ASP A 355 -0.67 -38.56 8.60
CA ASP A 355 -0.46 -38.78 7.18
C ASP A 355 0.20 -37.57 6.49
N HIS A 356 0.52 -36.51 7.23
CA HIS A 356 1.16 -35.29 6.75
C HIS A 356 0.39 -34.62 5.61
N VAL A 357 -0.93 -34.74 5.62
CA VAL A 357 -1.81 -34.14 4.60
C VAL A 357 -1.97 -32.65 4.86
N ASP A 358 -2.01 -32.24 6.13
CA ASP A 358 -2.26 -30.85 6.56
C ASP A 358 -0.97 -30.01 6.71
N HIS A 359 0.22 -30.59 6.57
CA HIS A 359 1.49 -29.89 6.77
C HIS A 359 2.67 -30.51 6.01
N ILE A 360 3.67 -29.67 5.70
CA ILE A 360 4.97 -30.11 5.20
C ILE A 360 5.85 -30.42 6.41
N HIS A 361 6.25 -31.68 6.57
CA HIS A 361 7.31 -32.05 7.49
C HIS A 361 8.66 -31.94 6.79
N LEU A 362 9.50 -31.00 7.22
CA LEU A 362 10.81 -30.75 6.65
C LEU A 362 11.90 -31.09 7.66
N ALA A 363 12.82 -31.98 7.29
CA ALA A 363 13.98 -32.32 8.08
C ALA A 363 15.28 -31.80 7.44
N ALA A 364 16.13 -31.10 8.20
CA ALA A 364 17.45 -30.63 7.80
C ALA A 364 18.45 -30.68 8.95
N GLY A 365 19.65 -31.19 8.68
CA GLY A 365 20.58 -31.53 9.75
C GLY A 365 21.69 -32.44 9.29
N ASP A 366 22.28 -33.16 10.24
CA ASP A 366 23.31 -34.15 9.96
C ASP A 366 22.69 -35.57 9.97
N GLY A 367 23.39 -36.52 9.35
CA GLY A 367 22.97 -37.93 9.36
C GLY A 367 21.74 -38.24 8.52
N ALA A 368 21.14 -39.41 8.76
CA ALA A 368 19.97 -39.88 8.03
C ALA A 368 18.67 -39.30 8.60
N MET A 369 17.69 -39.08 7.74
CA MET A 369 16.31 -38.80 8.15
C MET A 369 15.77 -39.96 8.99
N GLN A 370 15.11 -39.63 10.10
CA GLN A 370 14.55 -40.62 11.03
C GLN A 370 13.13 -41.06 10.66
#